data_AF-A0A6G3YXP7-F1
#
_entry.id   AF-A0A6G3YXP7-F1
#
_cell.length_a   1.000
_cell.length_b   1.000
_cell.length_c   1.000
_cell.angle_alpha   90.00
_cell.angle_beta   90.00
_cell.angle_gamma   90.00
#
_symmetry.space_group_name_H-M   'P 1'
#
loop_
_entity.id
_entity.type
_entity.pdbx_description
1 polymer ?
#
loop_
_entity_poly.entity_id
_entity_poly.type
_entity_poly.pdbx_seq_one_letter_code
_entity_poly.pdbx_strand_id
1 'polypeptide(L)'
;MQQLNPSRLLRFIAIALIGTFILILSGVAVPTLSNTGQPQLSTFEQVWQTVNENFYDSNFNGVNWSDIKAEYQPLATQAQSQAELAQIINQMLSELQTSHTHFYTPEDPAYFQLLGIFIPLIPEIQQQLEDFLPDGKPQYSGIGIFTKQQGDHTFVRAVLDGSPAATAGLLVGDQLLRVEGQPFNPIKSFLGKAEQPVKLLVQRSPDSQTELTVTPKMLDSTEMFLDAMKASVQVVEQDGKQIGYVHLWSYAGEQFHEQLKDELFYGQLKDVDSFILDLREGWG
;
A
#
# COMPACT_ATOMS: atom_id res chain seq x y z
N MET A 1 33.69 -34.07 -65.47
CA MET A 1 32.91 -32.88 -65.06
C MET A 1 31.45 -33.11 -65.45
N GLN A 2 30.62 -33.56 -64.52
CA GLN A 2 29.18 -33.76 -64.75
C GLN A 2 28.43 -32.49 -64.37
N GLN A 3 27.77 -31.87 -65.34
CA GLN A 3 26.89 -30.71 -65.12
C GLN A 3 25.66 -31.17 -64.33
N LEU A 4 25.46 -30.57 -63.15
CA LEU A 4 24.26 -30.76 -62.34
C LEU A 4 23.07 -30.05 -63.01
N ASN A 5 21.99 -30.79 -63.18
CA ASN A 5 20.76 -30.37 -63.85
C ASN A 5 19.99 -29.37 -62.95
N PRO A 6 19.69 -28.13 -63.41
CA PRO A 6 19.12 -27.05 -62.59
C PRO A 6 17.75 -27.37 -61.97
N SER A 7 17.02 -28.34 -62.53
CA SER A 7 15.73 -28.83 -62.01
C SER A 7 15.84 -29.63 -60.71
N ARG A 8 17.01 -30.23 -60.40
CA ARG A 8 17.24 -30.96 -59.15
C ARG A 8 17.61 -30.02 -58.00
N LEU A 9 18.31 -28.93 -58.28
CA LEU A 9 18.71 -27.93 -57.27
C LEU A 9 17.50 -27.17 -56.72
N LEU A 10 16.52 -26.82 -57.56
CA LEU A 10 15.26 -26.19 -57.11
C LEU A 10 14.38 -27.12 -56.25
N ARG A 11 14.41 -28.45 -56.50
CA ARG A 11 13.65 -29.42 -55.68
C ARG A 11 14.22 -29.60 -54.28
N PHE A 12 15.55 -29.49 -54.11
CA PHE A 12 16.16 -29.54 -52.78
C PHE A 12 15.91 -28.26 -51.96
N ILE A 13 15.87 -27.10 -52.60
CA ILE A 13 15.54 -25.82 -51.93
C ILE A 13 14.06 -25.78 -51.51
N ALA A 14 13.15 -26.33 -52.32
CA ALA A 14 11.73 -26.41 -51.98
C ALA A 14 11.43 -27.38 -50.81
N ILE A 15 12.14 -28.52 -50.71
CA ILE A 15 11.96 -29.48 -49.60
C ILE A 15 12.59 -28.95 -48.30
N ALA A 16 13.71 -28.22 -48.39
CA ALA A 16 14.32 -27.55 -47.25
C ALA A 16 13.41 -26.44 -46.68
N LEU A 17 12.74 -25.66 -47.53
CA LEU A 17 11.82 -24.60 -47.09
C LEU A 17 10.49 -25.13 -46.49
N ILE A 18 10.02 -26.29 -46.93
CA ILE A 18 8.82 -26.93 -46.36
C ILE A 18 9.12 -27.57 -44.99
N GLY A 19 10.34 -28.07 -44.77
CA GLY A 19 10.79 -28.57 -43.47
C GLY A 19 10.90 -27.48 -42.39
N THR A 20 11.34 -26.27 -42.76
CA THR A 20 11.45 -25.14 -41.83
C THR A 20 10.09 -24.48 -41.53
N PHE A 21 9.09 -24.63 -42.40
CA PHE A 21 7.76 -24.05 -42.20
C PHE A 21 6.85 -24.88 -41.27
N ILE A 22 7.08 -26.19 -41.16
CA ILE A 22 6.29 -27.09 -40.29
C ILE A 22 6.73 -27.01 -38.81
N LEU A 23 7.97 -26.61 -38.53
CA LEU A 23 8.44 -26.38 -37.15
C LEU A 23 7.93 -25.07 -36.52
N ILE A 24 7.33 -24.17 -37.31
CA ILE A 24 6.75 -22.90 -36.83
C ILE A 24 5.25 -23.06 -36.49
N LEU A 25 4.60 -24.15 -36.92
CA LEU A 25 3.16 -24.39 -36.69
C LEU A 25 2.84 -25.40 -35.57
N SER A 26 3.82 -26.11 -35.03
CA SER A 26 3.65 -26.85 -33.77
C SER A 26 3.86 -25.89 -32.60
N GLY A 27 2.80 -25.14 -32.29
CA GLY A 27 2.67 -24.35 -31.06
C GLY A 27 2.67 -25.24 -29.82
N VAL A 28 3.80 -25.88 -29.53
CA VAL A 28 4.07 -26.36 -28.19
C VAL A 28 4.40 -25.11 -27.40
N ALA A 29 3.36 -24.53 -26.79
CA ALA A 29 3.55 -23.61 -25.68
C ALA A 29 4.33 -24.39 -24.62
N VAL A 30 5.65 -24.26 -24.63
CA VAL A 30 6.45 -24.59 -23.47
C VAL A 30 5.96 -23.60 -22.42
N PRO A 31 5.28 -24.03 -21.34
CA PRO A 31 5.03 -23.11 -20.24
C PRO A 31 6.41 -22.63 -19.83
N THR A 32 6.69 -21.35 -20.04
CA THR A 32 7.82 -20.71 -19.39
C THR A 32 7.53 -20.88 -17.91
N LEU A 33 8.19 -21.86 -17.28
CA LEU A 33 8.32 -21.93 -15.84
C LEU A 33 9.02 -20.64 -15.46
N SER A 34 8.22 -19.63 -15.15
CA SER A 34 8.69 -18.40 -14.56
C SER A 34 9.54 -18.81 -13.36
N ASN A 35 10.80 -18.40 -13.31
CA ASN A 35 11.71 -18.69 -12.20
C ASN A 35 11.34 -17.81 -10.98
N THR A 36 10.06 -17.76 -10.65
CA THR A 36 9.43 -17.04 -9.53
C THR A 36 9.68 -17.73 -8.20
N GLY A 37 10.49 -18.79 -8.15
CA GLY A 37 10.86 -19.41 -6.86
C GLY A 37 11.98 -18.65 -6.15
N GLN A 38 12.94 -18.08 -6.90
CA GLN A 38 14.18 -17.54 -6.31
C GLN A 38 13.98 -16.18 -5.59
N PRO A 39 13.31 -15.17 -6.17
CA PRO A 39 13.08 -13.90 -5.49
C PRO A 39 12.11 -14.03 -4.29
N GLN A 40 11.03 -14.78 -4.46
CA GLN A 40 9.99 -15.01 -3.46
C GLN A 40 10.57 -15.69 -2.21
N LEU A 41 11.36 -16.74 -2.42
CA LEU A 41 12.05 -17.45 -1.35
C LEU A 41 13.04 -16.53 -0.63
N SER A 42 13.81 -15.72 -1.37
CA SER A 42 14.75 -14.77 -0.77
C SER A 42 14.04 -13.75 0.15
N THR A 43 12.92 -13.16 -0.29
CA THR A 43 12.16 -12.23 0.55
C THR A 43 11.60 -12.91 1.79
N PHE A 44 11.02 -14.11 1.64
CA PHE A 44 10.53 -14.89 2.78
C PHE A 44 11.63 -15.19 3.80
N GLU A 45 12.79 -15.68 3.33
CA GLU A 45 13.92 -16.00 4.21
C GLU A 45 14.47 -14.79 4.93
N GLN A 46 14.55 -13.64 4.26
CA GLN A 46 14.96 -12.38 4.89
C GLN A 46 14.00 -11.97 5.99
N VAL A 47 12.69 -11.97 5.73
CA VAL A 47 11.68 -11.60 6.76
C VAL A 47 11.75 -12.56 7.95
N TRP A 48 11.80 -13.87 7.69
CA TRP A 48 11.93 -14.87 8.76
C TRP A 48 13.19 -14.66 9.59
N GLN A 49 14.33 -14.39 8.93
CA GLN A 49 15.61 -14.16 9.59
C GLN A 49 15.62 -12.86 10.40
N THR A 50 15.04 -11.78 9.87
CA THR A 50 14.90 -10.52 10.60
C THR A 50 14.14 -10.71 11.90
N VAL A 51 13.03 -11.47 11.89
CA VAL A 51 12.31 -11.82 13.12
C VAL A 51 13.17 -12.70 14.02
N ASN A 52 13.78 -13.75 13.47
CA ASN A 52 14.62 -14.67 14.25
C ASN A 52 15.75 -13.97 15.01
N GLU A 53 16.31 -12.90 14.45
CA GLU A 53 17.43 -12.16 15.03
C GLU A 53 16.99 -11.02 15.95
N ASN A 54 15.82 -10.42 15.72
CA ASN A 54 15.44 -9.14 16.34
C ASN A 54 14.13 -9.17 17.13
N PHE A 55 13.41 -10.29 17.17
CA PHE A 55 12.17 -10.38 17.94
C PHE A 55 12.46 -10.17 19.44
N TYR A 56 11.65 -9.35 20.10
CA TYR A 56 11.94 -8.88 21.46
C TYR A 56 11.88 -10.00 22.51
N ASP A 57 11.05 -11.02 22.29
CA ASP A 57 10.96 -12.21 23.13
C ASP A 57 11.75 -13.35 22.48
N SER A 58 12.83 -13.78 23.12
CA SER A 58 13.65 -14.87 22.60
C SER A 58 12.92 -16.23 22.54
N ASN A 59 11.73 -16.35 23.15
CA ASN A 59 10.88 -17.54 23.04
C ASN A 59 9.76 -17.40 21.98
N PHE A 60 9.73 -16.30 21.22
CA PHE A 60 8.73 -16.06 20.17
C PHE A 60 7.27 -16.21 20.63
N ASN A 61 6.95 -15.74 21.85
CA ASN A 61 5.65 -15.92 22.49
C ASN A 61 5.22 -17.40 22.63
N GLY A 62 6.19 -18.32 22.73
CA GLY A 62 5.97 -19.76 22.87
C GLY A 62 5.85 -20.51 21.53
N VAL A 63 6.04 -19.82 20.40
CA VAL A 63 6.01 -20.42 19.07
C VAL A 63 7.37 -21.04 18.73
N ASN A 64 7.37 -22.26 18.18
CA ASN A 64 8.60 -22.80 17.60
C ASN A 64 8.88 -22.16 16.23
N TRP A 65 9.63 -21.06 16.22
CA TRP A 65 9.87 -20.27 15.01
C TRP A 65 10.56 -21.04 13.88
N SER A 66 11.35 -22.07 14.22
CA SER A 66 11.96 -22.96 13.21
C SER A 66 10.92 -23.85 12.52
N ASP A 67 9.94 -24.36 13.26
CA ASP A 67 8.87 -25.18 12.70
C ASP A 67 7.97 -24.33 11.79
N ILE A 68 7.68 -23.09 12.21
CA ILE A 68 6.95 -22.11 11.39
C ILE A 68 7.67 -21.85 10.06
N LYS A 69 9.01 -21.73 10.05
CA LYS A 69 9.75 -21.63 8.78
C LYS A 69 9.45 -22.80 7.84
N ALA A 70 9.53 -24.01 8.38
CA ALA A 70 9.37 -25.25 7.62
C ALA A 70 7.96 -25.39 7.04
N GLU A 71 6.95 -24.90 7.76
CA GLU A 71 5.56 -24.90 7.33
C GLU A 71 5.29 -23.89 6.20
N TYR A 72 5.78 -22.65 6.33
CA TYR A 72 5.42 -21.56 5.40
C TYR A 72 6.35 -21.43 4.19
N GLN A 73 7.60 -21.87 4.28
CA GLN A 73 8.56 -21.75 3.18
C GLN A 73 8.10 -22.41 1.86
N PRO A 74 7.51 -23.63 1.86
CA PRO A 74 7.00 -24.24 0.63
C PRO A 74 5.83 -23.44 0.02
N LEU A 75 5.00 -22.80 0.84
CA LEU A 75 3.89 -21.95 0.40
C LEU A 75 4.44 -20.68 -0.26
N ALA A 76 5.38 -20.00 0.41
CA ALA A 76 6.01 -18.79 -0.11
C ALA A 76 6.72 -19.04 -1.45
N THR A 77 7.38 -20.20 -1.59
CA THR A 77 8.05 -20.60 -2.84
C THR A 77 7.06 -20.79 -4.01
N GLN A 78 5.80 -21.12 -3.72
CA GLN A 78 4.75 -21.36 -4.70
C GLN A 78 3.91 -20.11 -5.00
N ALA A 79 4.14 -18.99 -4.31
CA ALA A 79 3.39 -17.76 -4.51
C ALA A 79 3.54 -17.25 -5.96
N GLN A 80 2.40 -16.96 -6.60
CA GLN A 80 2.33 -16.51 -8.00
C GLN A 80 2.39 -14.98 -8.14
N SER A 81 2.29 -14.24 -7.03
CA SER A 81 2.32 -12.79 -7.02
C SER A 81 2.92 -12.21 -5.75
N GLN A 82 3.33 -10.94 -5.77
CA GLN A 82 3.79 -10.23 -4.57
C GLN A 82 2.69 -10.11 -3.51
N ALA A 83 1.44 -9.91 -3.94
CA ALA A 83 0.29 -9.85 -3.03
C ALA A 83 0.07 -11.20 -2.32
N GLU A 84 0.16 -12.31 -3.05
CA GLU A 84 0.04 -13.66 -2.48
C GLU A 84 1.22 -13.96 -1.53
N LEU A 85 2.44 -13.60 -1.91
CA LEU A 85 3.60 -13.74 -1.03
C LEU A 85 3.44 -12.93 0.27
N ALA A 86 2.99 -11.67 0.16
CA ALA A 86 2.75 -10.82 1.31
C ALA A 86 1.68 -11.39 2.24
N GLN A 87 0.61 -11.99 1.70
CA GLN A 87 -0.40 -12.69 2.50
C GLN A 87 0.19 -13.88 3.25
N ILE A 88 1.00 -14.71 2.59
CA ILE A 88 1.66 -15.88 3.21
C ILE A 88 2.64 -15.42 4.32
N ILE A 89 3.46 -14.41 4.05
CA ILE A 89 4.37 -13.84 5.05
C ILE A 89 3.58 -13.29 6.24
N ASN A 90 2.49 -12.56 6.00
CA ASN A 90 1.70 -11.99 7.08
C ASN A 90 0.93 -13.03 7.89
N GLN A 91 0.53 -14.16 7.28
CA GLN A 91 0.02 -15.32 8.02
C GLN A 91 1.11 -15.90 8.93
N MET A 92 2.33 -16.13 8.40
CA MET A 92 3.48 -16.58 9.20
C MET A 92 3.76 -15.64 10.38
N LEU A 93 3.77 -14.32 10.14
CA LEU A 93 4.00 -13.31 11.18
C LEU A 93 2.88 -13.28 12.22
N SER A 94 1.64 -13.59 11.82
CA SER A 94 0.48 -13.60 12.74
C SER A 94 0.55 -14.72 13.78
N GLU A 95 1.28 -15.80 13.52
CA GLU A 95 1.52 -16.89 14.48
C GLU A 95 2.21 -16.41 15.75
N LEU A 96 2.98 -15.32 15.68
CA LEU A 96 3.63 -14.70 16.84
C LEU A 96 2.63 -14.02 17.79
N GLN A 97 1.36 -13.87 17.40
CA GLN A 97 0.28 -13.31 18.23
C GLN A 97 0.60 -11.95 18.85
N THR A 98 1.34 -11.11 18.11
CA THR A 98 1.74 -9.78 18.57
C THR A 98 1.27 -8.71 17.59
N SER A 99 1.10 -7.49 18.10
CA SER A 99 0.90 -6.31 17.26
C SER A 99 2.22 -5.89 16.60
N HIS A 100 2.14 -4.91 15.69
CA HIS A 100 3.29 -4.24 15.05
C HIS A 100 4.27 -5.18 14.32
N THR A 101 3.81 -6.37 13.92
CA THR A 101 4.62 -7.36 13.21
C THR A 101 3.91 -7.69 11.90
N HIS A 102 4.19 -6.88 10.87
CA HIS A 102 3.55 -6.99 9.57
C HIS A 102 4.53 -6.65 8.44
N PHE A 103 4.34 -7.31 7.30
CA PHE A 103 5.05 -7.08 6.07
C PHE A 103 4.17 -6.27 5.12
N TYR A 104 4.67 -5.10 4.72
CA TYR A 104 3.98 -4.19 3.81
C TYR A 104 4.72 -4.12 2.47
N THR A 105 3.97 -3.89 1.39
CA THR A 105 4.50 -3.78 0.03
C THR A 105 4.18 -2.41 -0.57
N PRO A 106 4.81 -2.00 -1.68
CA PRO A 106 4.42 -0.79 -2.41
C PRO A 106 2.99 -0.80 -2.97
N GLU A 107 2.24 -1.91 -2.86
CA GLU A 107 0.81 -1.96 -3.17
C GLU A 107 -0.07 -1.50 -1.98
N ASP A 108 0.53 -1.24 -0.82
CA ASP A 108 -0.14 -0.84 0.42
C ASP A 108 0.15 0.63 0.76
N PRO A 109 -0.85 1.46 1.09
CA PRO A 109 -0.60 2.81 1.60
C PRO A 109 0.27 2.82 2.86
N ALA A 110 0.10 1.82 3.73
CA ALA A 110 0.84 1.70 4.98
C ALA A 110 2.35 1.56 4.77
N TYR A 111 2.80 1.02 3.63
CA TYR A 111 4.22 0.98 3.27
C TYR A 111 4.81 2.39 3.24
N PHE A 112 4.17 3.32 2.50
CA PHE A 112 4.63 4.70 2.41
C PHE A 112 4.40 5.46 3.71
N GLN A 113 3.26 5.26 4.36
CA GLN A 113 2.91 5.96 5.59
C GLN A 113 3.89 5.67 6.74
N LEU A 114 4.23 4.40 6.96
CA LEU A 114 5.19 4.01 7.99
C LEU A 114 6.60 4.49 7.66
N LEU A 115 7.02 4.41 6.39
CA LEU A 115 8.29 5.00 5.97
C LEU A 115 8.32 6.52 6.21
N GLY A 116 7.23 7.23 5.91
CA GLY A 116 7.11 8.66 6.18
C GLY A 116 7.21 9.03 7.67
N ILE A 117 6.76 8.15 8.55
CA ILE A 117 6.89 8.31 10.00
C ILE A 117 8.32 8.04 10.48
N PHE A 118 8.94 6.95 10.02
CA PHE A 118 10.21 6.49 10.58
C PHE A 118 11.46 7.06 9.91
N ILE A 119 11.41 7.46 8.63
CA ILE A 119 12.56 8.08 7.95
C ILE A 119 13.08 9.31 8.68
N PRO A 120 12.24 10.28 9.12
CA PRO A 120 12.71 11.43 9.88
C PRO A 120 13.29 11.06 11.26
N LEU A 121 12.87 9.92 11.82
CA LEU A 121 13.29 9.45 13.15
C LEU A 121 14.57 8.59 13.08
N ILE A 122 14.90 8.05 11.90
CA ILE A 122 16.05 7.17 11.67
C ILE A 122 16.78 7.62 10.39
N PRO A 123 17.56 8.71 10.45
CA PRO A 123 18.20 9.32 9.28
C PRO A 123 19.11 8.35 8.50
N GLU A 124 19.69 7.35 9.17
CA GLU A 124 20.56 6.34 8.54
C GLU A 124 19.81 5.48 7.51
N ILE A 125 18.50 5.30 7.69
CA ILE A 125 17.66 4.54 6.76
C ILE A 125 17.37 5.37 5.49
N GLN A 126 17.31 6.69 5.58
CA GLN A 126 16.98 7.55 4.45
C GLN A 126 17.89 7.29 3.25
N GLN A 127 19.20 7.29 3.47
CA GLN A 127 20.18 7.08 2.40
C GLN A 127 20.09 5.68 1.77
N GLN A 128 19.66 4.68 2.55
CA GLN A 128 19.48 3.31 2.05
C GLN A 128 18.22 3.15 1.19
N LEU A 129 17.23 4.05 1.37
CA LEU A 129 15.93 3.97 0.71
C LEU A 129 15.82 4.86 -0.53
N GLU A 130 16.76 5.76 -0.78
CA GLU A 130 16.74 6.66 -1.95
C GLU A 130 16.56 5.90 -3.26
N ASP A 131 17.27 4.78 -3.44
CA ASP A 131 17.18 3.94 -4.64
C ASP A 131 15.86 3.16 -4.77
N PHE A 132 15.10 3.04 -3.68
CA PHE A 132 13.85 2.26 -3.61
C PHE A 132 12.59 3.14 -3.62
N LEU A 133 12.74 4.45 -3.41
CA LEU A 133 11.62 5.39 -3.35
C LEU A 133 11.52 6.20 -4.64
N PRO A 134 10.33 6.24 -5.29
CA PRO A 134 10.08 7.16 -6.38
C PRO A 134 10.38 8.60 -5.95
N ASP A 135 11.29 9.28 -6.66
CA ASP A 135 11.75 10.64 -6.38
C ASP A 135 12.41 10.83 -4.99
N GLY A 136 12.88 9.76 -4.35
CA GLY A 136 13.59 9.79 -3.07
C GLY A 136 12.71 10.11 -1.86
N LYS A 137 11.38 10.03 -2.00
CA LYS A 137 10.41 10.33 -0.93
C LYS A 137 9.40 9.21 -0.70
N PRO A 138 8.94 8.99 0.54
CA PRO A 138 7.86 8.05 0.84
C PRO A 138 6.50 8.66 0.45
N GLN A 139 6.21 8.68 -0.85
CA GLN A 139 5.01 9.32 -1.40
C GLN A 139 4.24 8.41 -2.35
N TYR A 140 2.93 8.63 -2.43
CA TYR A 140 2.04 7.91 -3.35
C TYR A 140 0.86 8.79 -3.77
N SER A 141 0.34 8.55 -4.96
CA SER A 141 -0.89 9.19 -5.42
C SER A 141 -2.09 8.57 -4.69
N GLY A 142 -2.87 9.38 -3.99
CA GLY A 142 -3.97 8.89 -3.18
C GLY A 142 -4.97 9.98 -2.80
N ILE A 143 -5.98 9.57 -2.02
CA ILE A 143 -7.10 10.45 -1.65
C ILE A 143 -7.17 10.74 -0.14
N GLY A 144 -6.23 10.25 0.66
CA GLY A 144 -6.11 10.53 2.09
C GLY A 144 -7.15 9.78 2.95
N ILE A 145 -7.19 8.46 2.81
CA ILE A 145 -8.07 7.59 3.61
C ILE A 145 -7.30 6.43 4.23
N PHE A 146 -7.85 5.92 5.33
CA PHE A 146 -7.55 4.58 5.84
C PHE A 146 -8.65 3.63 5.40
N THR A 147 -8.27 2.39 5.06
CA THR A 147 -9.23 1.36 4.67
C THR A 147 -9.15 0.15 5.60
N LYS A 148 -10.22 -0.62 5.63
CA LYS A 148 -10.25 -1.94 6.26
C LYS A 148 -10.88 -2.93 5.30
N GLN A 149 -10.34 -4.14 5.27
CA GLN A 149 -10.93 -5.24 4.52
C GLN A 149 -11.82 -6.07 5.44
N GLN A 150 -12.99 -6.46 4.95
CA GLN A 150 -13.92 -7.37 5.62
C GLN A 150 -14.47 -8.35 4.58
N GLY A 151 -13.92 -9.56 4.56
CA GLY A 151 -14.14 -10.50 3.45
C GLY A 151 -13.60 -9.91 2.14
N ASP A 152 -14.41 -9.97 1.08
CA ASP A 152 -14.05 -9.44 -0.24
C ASP A 152 -14.35 -7.94 -0.41
N HIS A 153 -14.76 -7.26 0.67
CA HIS A 153 -15.17 -5.87 0.64
C HIS A 153 -14.18 -4.97 1.37
N THR A 154 -13.93 -3.80 0.78
CA THR A 154 -13.08 -2.76 1.35
C THR A 154 -13.94 -1.58 1.77
N PHE A 155 -13.76 -1.15 3.02
CA PHE A 155 -14.51 -0.04 3.61
C PHE A 155 -13.57 1.09 4.01
N VAL A 156 -14.07 2.32 3.92
CA VAL A 156 -13.41 3.48 4.51
C VAL A 156 -13.42 3.35 6.03
N ARG A 157 -12.24 3.27 6.62
CA ARG A 157 -12.03 3.23 8.08
C ARG A 157 -11.89 4.63 8.65
N ALA A 158 -11.19 5.52 7.95
CA ALA A 158 -11.00 6.91 8.34
C ALA A 158 -10.77 7.79 7.11
N VAL A 159 -11.09 9.08 7.21
CA VAL A 159 -10.86 10.09 6.16
C VAL A 159 -10.06 11.22 6.79
N LEU A 160 -8.88 11.51 6.23
CA LEU A 160 -8.03 12.58 6.75
C LEU A 160 -8.69 13.95 6.52
N ASP A 161 -8.64 14.81 7.52
CA ASP A 161 -9.12 16.19 7.39
C ASP A 161 -8.36 16.93 6.28
N GLY A 162 -9.07 17.78 5.52
CA GLY A 162 -8.49 18.51 4.39
C GLY A 162 -8.03 17.64 3.21
N SER A 163 -8.27 16.34 3.23
CA SER A 163 -7.90 15.44 2.13
C SER A 163 -8.81 15.57 0.90
N PRO A 164 -8.37 15.05 -0.26
CA PRO A 164 -9.24 14.90 -1.42
C PRO A 164 -10.53 14.12 -1.13
N ALA A 165 -10.45 13.05 -0.33
CA ALA A 165 -11.61 12.26 0.07
C ALA A 165 -12.60 13.07 0.91
N ALA A 166 -12.10 13.86 1.88
CA ALA A 166 -12.94 14.76 2.67
C ALA A 166 -13.67 15.78 1.78
N THR A 167 -12.94 16.38 0.83
CA THR A 167 -13.48 17.36 -0.12
C THR A 167 -14.55 16.74 -1.03
N ALA A 168 -14.36 15.49 -1.44
CA ALA A 168 -15.31 14.75 -2.27
C ALA A 168 -16.54 14.24 -1.51
N GLY A 169 -16.61 14.41 -0.18
CA GLY A 169 -17.73 13.95 0.65
C GLY A 169 -17.76 12.44 0.89
N LEU A 170 -16.60 11.78 0.78
CA LEU A 170 -16.43 10.38 1.16
C LEU A 170 -16.55 10.25 2.68
N LEU A 171 -17.28 9.24 3.16
CA LEU A 171 -17.54 9.06 4.59
C LEU A 171 -16.95 7.76 5.13
N VAL A 172 -16.66 7.76 6.43
CA VAL A 172 -16.34 6.54 7.18
C VAL A 172 -17.50 5.55 7.06
N GLY A 173 -17.17 4.30 6.75
CA GLY A 173 -18.15 3.23 6.53
C GLY A 173 -18.60 3.06 5.07
N ASP A 174 -18.29 3.99 4.16
CA ASP A 174 -18.55 3.79 2.73
C ASP A 174 -17.78 2.56 2.23
N GLN A 175 -18.47 1.65 1.53
CA GLN A 175 -17.83 0.56 0.81
C GLN A 175 -17.26 1.09 -0.51
N LEU A 176 -15.99 0.80 -0.77
CA LEU A 176 -15.27 1.23 -1.97
C LEU A 176 -15.43 0.16 -3.04
N LEU A 177 -16.15 0.49 -4.12
CA LEU A 177 -16.47 -0.48 -5.16
C LEU A 177 -15.54 -0.35 -6.36
N ARG A 178 -15.52 0.81 -7.00
CA ARG A 178 -14.80 1.02 -8.27
C ARG A 178 -14.20 2.41 -8.39
N VAL A 179 -13.06 2.49 -9.06
CA VAL A 179 -12.48 3.75 -9.55
C VAL A 179 -12.31 3.65 -11.05
N GLU A 180 -12.89 4.58 -11.82
CA GLU A 180 -12.88 4.55 -13.29
C GLU A 180 -13.39 3.21 -13.85
N GLY A 181 -14.45 2.67 -13.26
CA GLY A 181 -15.05 1.39 -13.66
C GLY A 181 -14.27 0.13 -13.27
N GLN A 182 -13.05 0.25 -12.73
CA GLN A 182 -12.24 -0.87 -12.26
C GLN A 182 -12.43 -1.12 -10.76
N PRO A 183 -12.31 -2.36 -10.26
CA PRO A 183 -12.34 -2.63 -8.82
C PRO A 183 -11.40 -1.73 -8.04
N PHE A 184 -11.86 -1.23 -6.89
CA PHE A 184 -11.06 -0.37 -6.04
C PHE A 184 -9.77 -1.09 -5.59
N ASN A 185 -8.63 -0.40 -5.71
CA ASN A 185 -7.37 -0.77 -5.09
C ASN A 185 -6.70 0.50 -4.53
N PRO A 186 -6.19 0.47 -3.28
CA PRO A 186 -5.77 1.69 -2.58
C PRO A 186 -4.60 2.44 -3.24
N ILE A 187 -3.74 1.75 -4.00
CA ILE A 187 -2.62 2.37 -4.73
C ILE A 187 -2.91 2.42 -6.24
N LYS A 188 -3.22 1.26 -6.85
CA LYS A 188 -3.36 1.12 -8.30
C LYS A 188 -4.50 1.97 -8.88
N SER A 189 -5.57 2.23 -8.11
CA SER A 189 -6.68 3.06 -8.59
C SER A 189 -6.28 4.51 -8.90
N PHE A 190 -5.25 5.03 -8.23
CA PHE A 190 -4.85 6.43 -8.29
C PHE A 190 -3.45 6.65 -8.86
N LEU A 191 -2.69 5.57 -9.15
CA LEU A 191 -1.36 5.64 -9.74
C LEU A 191 -1.36 6.48 -11.03
N GLY A 192 -0.52 7.52 -11.05
CA GLY A 192 -0.40 8.44 -12.20
C GLY A 192 -1.59 9.38 -12.43
N LYS A 193 -2.53 9.46 -11.47
CA LYS A 193 -3.75 10.28 -11.56
C LYS A 193 -3.78 11.46 -10.56
N ALA A 194 -2.64 11.81 -9.98
CA ALA A 194 -2.55 13.01 -9.16
C ALA A 194 -2.99 14.24 -9.96
N GLU A 195 -3.75 15.13 -9.33
CA GLU A 195 -4.34 16.34 -9.90
C GLU A 195 -5.37 16.11 -11.02
N GLN A 196 -5.79 14.86 -11.25
CA GLN A 196 -6.79 14.50 -12.25
C GLN A 196 -8.06 13.98 -11.56
N PRO A 197 -9.24 14.59 -11.79
CA PRO A 197 -10.48 14.08 -11.24
C PRO A 197 -10.77 12.66 -11.72
N VAL A 198 -11.13 11.78 -10.78
CA VAL A 198 -11.56 10.40 -11.05
C VAL A 198 -12.93 10.12 -10.45
N LYS A 199 -13.67 9.20 -11.08
CA LYS A 199 -14.94 8.68 -10.62
C LYS A 199 -14.73 7.53 -9.64
N LEU A 200 -15.17 7.73 -8.40
CA LEU A 200 -15.17 6.73 -7.33
C LEU A 200 -16.62 6.32 -7.04
N LEU A 201 -16.95 5.07 -7.33
CA LEU A 201 -18.23 4.47 -6.98
C LEU A 201 -18.14 3.88 -5.58
N VAL A 202 -19.03 4.32 -4.70
CA VAL A 202 -19.16 3.82 -3.32
C VAL A 202 -20.56 3.31 -3.04
N GLN A 203 -20.69 2.49 -2.00
CA GLN A 203 -21.96 2.07 -1.44
C GLN A 203 -22.04 2.47 0.02
N ARG A 204 -23.01 3.32 0.37
CA ARG A 204 -23.18 3.88 1.72
C ARG A 204 -24.18 3.09 2.56
N SER A 205 -25.18 2.55 1.90
CA SER A 205 -26.14 1.61 2.47
C SER A 205 -26.38 0.47 1.48
N PRO A 206 -26.93 -0.68 1.91
CA PRO A 206 -27.12 -1.84 1.03
C PRO A 206 -27.80 -1.52 -0.31
N ASP A 207 -28.70 -0.54 -0.33
CA ASP A 207 -29.48 -0.17 -1.52
C ASP A 207 -29.04 1.15 -2.17
N SER A 208 -27.94 1.77 -1.72
CA SER A 208 -27.47 3.04 -2.29
C SER A 208 -26.03 2.97 -2.78
N GLN A 209 -25.86 3.12 -4.08
CA GLN A 209 -24.57 3.43 -4.70
C GLN A 209 -24.52 4.91 -5.06
N THR A 210 -23.39 5.54 -4.81
CA THR A 210 -23.13 6.96 -5.13
C THR A 210 -21.82 7.06 -5.87
N GLU A 211 -21.80 7.80 -6.97
CA GLU A 211 -20.57 8.15 -7.66
C GLU A 211 -20.08 9.50 -7.15
N LEU A 212 -18.88 9.50 -6.59
CA LEU A 212 -18.15 10.70 -6.17
C LEU A 212 -17.11 11.04 -7.24
N THR A 213 -16.88 12.33 -7.47
CA THR A 213 -15.71 12.80 -8.21
C THR A 213 -14.66 13.20 -7.17
N VAL A 214 -13.52 12.52 -7.16
CA VAL A 214 -12.39 12.82 -6.26
C VAL A 214 -11.15 13.14 -7.08
N THR A 215 -10.38 14.13 -6.67
CA THR A 215 -9.12 14.51 -7.34
C THR A 215 -7.95 14.05 -6.48
N PRO A 216 -7.33 12.89 -6.76
CA PRO A 216 -6.19 12.41 -5.99
C PRO A 216 -5.04 13.42 -6.03
N LYS A 217 -4.17 13.38 -5.03
CA LYS A 217 -2.94 14.17 -4.99
C LYS A 217 -1.75 13.28 -4.64
N MET A 218 -0.54 13.78 -4.88
CA MET A 218 0.65 13.16 -4.30
C MET A 218 0.65 13.42 -2.80
N LEU A 219 0.52 12.35 -2.01
CA LEU A 219 0.59 12.40 -0.55
C LEU A 219 2.04 12.19 -0.14
N ASP A 220 2.69 13.24 0.35
CA ASP A 220 3.98 13.13 1.04
C ASP A 220 3.73 12.57 2.44
N SER A 221 4.16 11.33 2.69
CA SER A 221 3.87 10.66 3.96
C SER A 221 4.61 11.25 5.16
N THR A 222 5.62 12.10 4.91
CA THR A 222 6.33 12.83 5.99
C THR A 222 5.53 14.03 6.51
N GLU A 223 4.58 14.54 5.71
CA GLU A 223 3.82 15.76 6.02
C GLU A 223 2.31 15.51 6.18
N MET A 224 1.76 14.51 5.48
CA MET A 224 0.30 14.35 5.31
C MET A 224 -0.51 14.29 6.60
N PHE A 225 0.03 13.68 7.67
CA PHE A 225 -0.67 13.61 8.96
C PHE A 225 -0.64 14.93 9.71
N LEU A 226 0.44 15.70 9.58
CA LEU A 226 0.55 17.03 10.17
C LEU A 226 -0.37 18.01 9.45
N ASP A 227 -0.43 17.92 8.12
CA ASP A 227 -1.36 18.70 7.30
C ASP A 227 -2.82 18.39 7.66
N ALA A 228 -3.15 17.10 7.83
CA ALA A 228 -4.49 16.69 8.27
C ALA A 228 -4.79 17.20 9.69
N MET A 229 -3.83 17.11 10.62
CA MET A 229 -3.98 17.67 11.97
C MET A 229 -4.28 19.17 11.92
N LYS A 230 -3.52 19.96 11.15
CA LYS A 230 -3.76 21.40 10.96
C LYS A 230 -5.15 21.68 10.36
N ALA A 231 -5.53 20.90 9.35
CA ALA A 231 -6.83 21.05 8.69
C ALA A 231 -8.03 20.67 9.60
N SER A 232 -7.80 19.87 10.64
CA SER A 232 -8.83 19.46 11.60
C SER A 232 -9.20 20.55 12.62
N VAL A 233 -8.33 21.56 12.80
CA VAL A 233 -8.48 22.56 13.87
C VAL A 233 -9.74 23.40 13.63
N GLN A 234 -10.65 23.37 14.60
CA GLN A 234 -11.89 24.15 14.55
C GLN A 234 -12.32 24.61 15.95
N VAL A 235 -13.12 25.67 15.99
CA VAL A 235 -13.80 26.14 17.20
C VAL A 235 -15.29 26.13 16.93
N VAL A 236 -16.04 25.48 17.82
CA VAL A 236 -17.50 25.37 17.75
C VAL A 236 -18.10 26.03 18.98
N GLU A 237 -19.11 26.88 18.76
CA GLU A 237 -19.89 27.44 19.86
C GLU A 237 -21.05 26.52 20.23
N GLN A 238 -21.15 26.15 21.50
CA GLN A 238 -22.26 25.35 22.03
C GLN A 238 -22.66 25.87 23.41
N ASP A 239 -23.94 26.19 23.60
CA ASP A 239 -24.49 26.74 24.86
C ASP A 239 -23.72 27.98 25.39
N GLY A 240 -23.25 28.83 24.48
CA GLY A 240 -22.46 30.03 24.80
C GLY A 240 -21.02 29.74 25.24
N LYS A 241 -20.53 28.51 25.02
CA LYS A 241 -19.15 28.10 25.28
C LYS A 241 -18.40 27.85 23.97
N GLN A 242 -17.16 28.31 23.92
CA GLN A 242 -16.23 28.05 22.81
C GLN A 242 -15.54 26.71 23.08
N ILE A 243 -15.79 25.72 22.23
CA ILE A 243 -15.17 24.39 22.31
C ILE A 243 -14.21 24.22 21.13
N GLY A 244 -12.93 24.14 21.43
CA GLY A 244 -11.90 23.80 20.46
C GLY A 244 -11.92 22.31 20.09
N TYR A 245 -11.51 21.99 18.88
CA TYR A 245 -11.31 20.61 18.43
C TYR A 245 -10.04 20.53 17.60
N VAL A 246 -9.28 19.44 17.79
CA VAL A 246 -8.12 19.09 16.99
C VAL A 246 -7.97 17.56 16.97
N HIS A 247 -7.64 17.02 15.80
CA HIS A 247 -7.41 15.59 15.57
C HIS A 247 -5.93 15.31 15.37
N LEU A 248 -5.34 14.53 16.28
CA LEU A 248 -4.00 13.97 16.14
C LEU A 248 -4.02 12.69 15.30
N TRP A 249 -3.80 12.83 13.99
CA TRP A 249 -3.65 11.69 13.07
C TRP A 249 -2.35 10.92 13.25
N SER A 250 -1.35 11.54 13.85
CA SER A 250 -0.16 10.87 14.35
C SER A 250 0.44 11.63 15.52
N TYR A 251 1.16 10.93 16.39
CA TYR A 251 1.98 11.52 17.44
C TYR A 251 3.41 10.98 17.48
N ALA A 252 3.88 10.43 16.36
CA ALA A 252 5.20 9.79 16.28
C ALA A 252 6.37 10.79 16.21
N GLY A 253 6.12 12.08 16.00
CA GLY A 253 7.15 13.11 15.86
C GLY A 253 6.88 14.38 16.68
N GLU A 254 7.95 15.10 17.03
CA GLU A 254 7.87 16.32 17.84
C GLU A 254 7.04 17.43 17.17
N GLN A 255 6.99 17.46 15.84
CA GLN A 255 6.23 18.44 15.06
C GLN A 255 4.73 18.43 15.40
N PHE A 256 4.16 17.28 15.77
CA PHE A 256 2.75 17.20 16.19
C PHE A 256 2.54 17.83 17.58
N HIS A 257 3.50 17.65 18.48
CA HIS A 257 3.49 18.27 19.80
C HIS A 257 3.60 19.80 19.70
N GLU A 258 4.54 20.29 18.89
CA GLU A 258 4.72 21.73 18.68
C GLU A 258 3.52 22.36 17.99
N GLN A 259 2.95 21.72 16.95
CA GLN A 259 1.72 22.21 16.32
C GLN A 259 0.55 22.30 17.32
N LEU A 260 0.38 21.32 18.20
CA LEU A 260 -0.66 21.35 19.22
C LEU A 260 -0.44 22.50 20.21
N LYS A 261 0.79 22.71 20.66
CA LYS A 261 1.15 23.85 21.52
C LYS A 261 0.87 25.17 20.81
N ASP A 262 1.26 25.30 19.56
CA ASP A 262 1.05 26.53 18.79
C ASP A 262 -0.45 26.87 18.71
N GLU A 263 -1.32 25.90 18.43
CA GLU A 263 -2.76 26.14 18.41
C GLU A 263 -3.34 26.52 19.79
N LEU A 264 -2.86 25.88 20.86
CA LEU A 264 -3.36 26.10 22.23
C LEU A 264 -2.85 27.40 22.87
N PHE A 265 -1.67 27.89 22.51
CA PHE A 265 -1.08 29.09 23.12
C PHE A 265 -1.17 30.33 22.24
N TYR A 266 -1.16 30.15 20.92
CA TYR A 266 -1.02 31.26 19.97
C TYR A 266 -2.02 31.23 18.81
N GLY A 267 -2.58 30.07 18.49
CA GLY A 267 -3.46 29.83 17.35
C GLY A 267 -4.95 29.92 17.67
N GLN A 268 -5.74 29.13 16.96
CA GLN A 268 -7.21 29.22 16.98
C GLN A 268 -7.81 28.77 18.31
N LEU A 269 -7.09 27.93 19.05
CA LEU A 269 -7.58 27.30 20.28
C LEU A 269 -7.19 28.08 21.54
N LYS A 270 -6.51 29.23 21.42
CA LYS A 270 -5.93 29.94 22.58
C LYS A 270 -6.95 30.51 23.57
N ASP A 271 -8.15 30.86 23.11
CA ASP A 271 -9.19 31.52 23.92
C ASP A 271 -10.42 30.62 24.16
N VAL A 272 -10.34 29.32 23.83
CA VAL A 272 -11.48 28.39 24.02
C VAL A 272 -11.70 28.07 25.49
N ASP A 273 -12.94 27.83 25.89
CA ASP A 273 -13.28 27.44 27.27
C ASP A 273 -12.82 26.01 27.58
N SER A 274 -12.79 25.15 26.56
CA SER A 274 -12.38 23.74 26.61
C SER A 274 -11.99 23.26 25.22
N PHE A 275 -11.29 22.14 25.10
CA PHE A 275 -11.02 21.54 23.81
C PHE A 275 -11.13 20.01 23.82
N ILE A 276 -11.42 19.45 22.66
CA ILE A 276 -11.45 18.02 22.38
C ILE A 276 -10.17 17.68 21.64
N LEU A 277 -9.38 16.78 22.24
CA LEU A 277 -8.26 16.13 21.58
C LEU A 277 -8.74 14.79 21.00
N ASP A 278 -8.90 14.72 19.69
CA ASP A 278 -9.30 13.49 19.01
C ASP A 278 -8.06 12.64 18.69
N LEU A 279 -8.05 11.42 19.24
CA LEU A 279 -7.02 10.39 19.07
C LEU A 279 -7.53 9.16 18.30
N ARG A 280 -8.72 9.25 17.69
CA ARG A 280 -9.29 8.13 16.95
C ARG A 280 -8.52 7.94 15.65
N GLU A 281 -8.18 6.70 15.32
CA GLU A 281 -7.50 6.34 14.06
C GLU A 281 -6.13 7.01 13.89
N GLY A 282 -5.46 6.75 12.77
CA GLY A 282 -4.11 7.26 12.52
C GLY A 282 -2.99 6.32 12.99
N TRP A 283 -1.79 6.87 13.16
CA TRP A 283 -0.57 6.14 13.54
C TRP A 283 0.09 6.73 14.79
N GLY A 284 0.25 5.93 15.84
CA GLY A 284 0.87 6.35 17.10
C GLY A 284 0.30 5.61 18.29
#